data_AF-A0A813TDV5-F1
#
_entry.id   AF-A0A813TDV5-F1
#
_cell.length_a   1.000
_cell.length_b   1.000
_cell.length_c   1.000
_cell.angle_alpha   90.00
_cell.angle_beta   90.00
_cell.angle_gamma   90.00
#
_symmetry.space_group_name_H-M   'P 1'
#
loop_
_entity.id
_entity.type
_entity.pdbx_description
1 polymer ?
#
loop_
_entity_poly.entity_id
_entity_poly.type
_entity_poly.pdbx_seq_one_letter_code
_entity_poly.pdbx_strand_id
1 'polypeptide(L)'
;MITKRINGGSRGQVDREKYYYFLIKNYYAQCKHLEYLNNISRAIEEGLINTCVRKSTFLAQIAHESGELRYMTELGSHTKYEGRKDLGNTQKGDGERFKGRGPI
;
A
#
# COMPACT_ATOMS: atom_id res chain seq x y z
N MET A 1 13.74 -5.62 -24.38
CA MET A 1 13.46 -4.68 -25.48
C MET A 1 11.94 -4.47 -25.59
N ILE A 2 11.32 -3.61 -24.77
CA ILE A 2 9.88 -3.31 -24.84
C ILE A 2 9.67 -1.80 -24.59
N THR A 3 10.20 -0.99 -25.50
CA THR A 3 9.91 0.44 -25.59
C THR A 3 9.73 0.79 -27.06
N LYS A 4 8.70 0.24 -27.72
CA LYS A 4 8.29 0.76 -29.04
C LYS A 4 6.78 0.88 -29.15
N ARG A 5 6.38 2.15 -29.28
CA ARG A 5 5.16 2.68 -29.91
C ARG A 5 3.87 2.64 -29.09
N ILE A 6 3.70 3.68 -28.27
CA ILE A 6 2.38 4.27 -27.97
C ILE A 6 2.37 5.73 -28.45
N ASN A 7 2.55 5.93 -29.76
CA ASN A 7 2.37 7.25 -30.38
C ASN A 7 1.12 7.25 -31.27
N GLY A 8 0.07 7.94 -30.80
CA GLY A 8 -0.68 8.91 -31.62
C GLY A 8 -1.75 8.45 -32.62
N GLY A 9 -2.81 7.76 -32.20
CA GLY A 9 -4.01 7.62 -33.05
C GLY A 9 -5.25 7.17 -32.26
N SER A 10 -6.47 7.47 -32.76
CA SER A 10 -7.77 7.15 -32.13
C SER A 10 -7.96 5.65 -31.80
N ARG A 11 -7.20 4.75 -32.45
CA ARG A 11 -7.11 3.32 -32.12
C ARG A 11 -6.33 3.00 -30.84
N GLY A 12 -5.42 3.88 -30.40
CA GLY A 12 -4.59 3.69 -29.22
C GLY A 12 -5.36 3.83 -27.89
N GLN A 13 -6.58 4.35 -27.90
CA GLN A 13 -7.40 4.48 -26.69
C GLN A 13 -8.03 3.14 -26.30
N VAL A 14 -8.55 2.39 -27.27
CA VAL A 14 -9.10 1.03 -27.08
C VAL A 14 -7.99 0.04 -26.70
N ASP A 15 -6.79 0.18 -27.30
CA ASP A 15 -5.63 -0.64 -26.94
C ASP A 15 -5.09 -0.32 -25.54
N ARG A 16 -5.14 0.96 -25.10
CA ARG A 16 -4.84 1.34 -23.72
C ARG A 16 -5.86 0.78 -22.73
N GLU A 17 -7.15 0.86 -23.03
CA GLU A 17 -8.19 0.28 -22.17
C GLU A 17 -8.05 -1.23 -22.05
N LYS A 18 -7.82 -1.94 -23.16
CA LYS A 18 -7.53 -3.39 -23.12
C LYS A 18 -6.25 -3.70 -22.34
N TYR A 19 -5.21 -2.87 -22.48
CA TYR A 19 -3.96 -3.03 -21.74
C TYR A 19 -4.14 -2.81 -20.23
N TYR A 20 -4.81 -1.72 -19.84
CA TYR A 20 -5.15 -1.48 -18.44
C TYR A 20 -6.09 -2.54 -17.90
N TYR A 21 -7.09 -2.98 -18.66
CA TYR A 21 -7.98 -4.07 -18.27
C TYR A 21 -7.21 -5.39 -18.10
N PHE A 22 -6.28 -5.72 -18.99
CA PHE A 22 -5.42 -6.90 -18.87
C PHE A 22 -4.51 -6.84 -17.64
N LEU A 23 -3.87 -5.68 -17.38
CA LEU A 23 -3.06 -5.46 -16.18
C LEU A 23 -3.91 -5.56 -14.92
N ILE A 24 -5.02 -4.81 -14.86
CA ILE A 24 -5.97 -4.82 -13.74
C ILE A 24 -6.43 -6.25 -13.50
N LYS A 25 -6.89 -6.99 -14.52
CA LYS A 25 -7.45 -8.33 -14.33
C LYS A 25 -6.39 -9.35 -13.89
N ASN A 26 -5.17 -9.30 -14.43
CA ASN A 26 -4.10 -10.21 -14.03
C ASN A 26 -3.50 -9.87 -12.65
N TYR A 27 -3.42 -8.58 -12.28
CA TYR A 27 -2.97 -8.17 -10.95
C TYR A 27 -4.06 -8.35 -9.89
N TYR A 28 -5.33 -8.04 -10.20
CA TYR A 28 -6.46 -8.27 -9.27
C TYR A 28 -6.66 -9.75 -8.95
N ALA A 29 -6.40 -10.65 -9.90
CA ALA A 29 -6.46 -12.08 -9.66
C ALA A 29 -5.41 -12.57 -8.63
N GLN A 30 -4.38 -11.77 -8.35
CA GLN A 30 -3.36 -12.02 -7.33
C GLN A 30 -3.58 -11.25 -6.03
N CYS A 31 -4.54 -10.31 -5.98
CA CYS A 31 -4.89 -9.57 -4.78
C CYS A 31 -5.57 -10.51 -3.78
N LYS A 32 -4.77 -11.10 -2.89
CA LYS A 32 -5.22 -12.06 -1.88
C LYS A 32 -6.26 -11.50 -0.89
N HIS A 33 -6.49 -10.18 -0.89
CA HIS A 33 -7.28 -9.48 0.14
C HIS A 33 -8.11 -8.34 -0.46
N LEU A 34 -9.27 -8.66 -1.04
CA LEU A 34 -10.26 -7.65 -1.50
C LEU A 34 -10.67 -6.67 -0.38
N GLU A 35 -10.60 -7.12 0.87
CA GLU A 35 -10.80 -6.29 2.07
C GLU A 35 -9.86 -5.08 2.14
N TYR A 36 -8.63 -5.17 1.64
CA TYR A 36 -7.70 -4.04 1.64
C TYR A 36 -8.14 -2.94 0.69
N LEU A 37 -8.74 -3.29 -0.46
CA LEU A 37 -9.24 -2.30 -1.40
C LEU A 37 -10.31 -1.40 -0.76
N ASN A 38 -11.25 -2.00 -0.04
CA ASN A 38 -12.31 -1.27 0.66
C ASN A 38 -11.70 -0.36 1.75
N ASN A 39 -10.77 -0.88 2.54
CA ASN A 39 -10.14 -0.12 3.63
C ASN A 39 -9.29 1.04 3.11
N ILE A 40 -8.50 0.81 2.06
CA ILE A 40 -7.67 1.84 1.41
C ILE A 40 -8.55 2.91 0.77
N SER A 41 -9.65 2.52 0.10
CA SER A 41 -10.58 3.47 -0.52
C SER A 41 -11.21 4.36 0.54
N ARG A 42 -11.68 3.78 1.65
CA ARG A 42 -12.22 4.53 2.78
C ARG A 42 -11.18 5.48 3.39
N ALA A 43 -9.94 5.03 3.60
CA ALA A 43 -8.87 5.87 4.15
C ALA A 43 -8.53 7.06 3.23
N ILE A 44 -8.56 6.86 1.91
CA ILE A 44 -8.39 7.94 0.92
C ILE A 44 -9.50 8.99 1.05
N GLU A 45 -10.74 8.55 1.25
CA GLU A 45 -11.90 9.43 1.44
C GLU A 45 -11.82 10.18 2.78
N GLU A 46 -11.65 9.46 3.89
CA GLU A 46 -11.55 10.02 5.25
C GLU A 46 -10.36 10.99 5.38
N GLY A 47 -9.23 10.68 4.75
CA GLY A 47 -8.02 11.52 4.75
C GLY A 47 -8.04 12.68 3.74
N LEU A 48 -9.15 12.86 3.01
CA LEU A 48 -9.29 13.88 1.95
C LEU A 48 -8.13 13.83 0.94
N ILE A 49 -7.68 12.62 0.59
CA ILE A 49 -6.58 12.36 -0.34
C ILE A 49 -7.14 12.45 -1.77
N ASN A 50 -7.50 13.67 -2.18
CA ASN A 50 -8.40 13.92 -3.31
C ASN A 50 -7.70 14.29 -4.63
N THR A 51 -6.38 14.49 -4.64
CA THR A 51 -5.62 14.72 -5.88
C THR A 51 -4.89 13.46 -6.33
N CYS A 52 -4.63 13.33 -7.63
CA CYS A 52 -3.90 12.18 -8.16
C CYS A 52 -2.53 12.03 -7.49
N VAL A 53 -1.79 13.12 -7.32
CA VAL A 53 -0.46 13.12 -6.68
C VAL A 53 -0.53 12.62 -5.23
N ARG A 54 -1.54 13.06 -4.46
CA ARG A 54 -1.72 12.60 -3.08
C ARG A 54 -2.05 11.12 -3.01
N LYS A 55 -2.95 10.64 -3.88
CA LYS A 55 -3.32 9.21 -3.97
C LYS A 55 -2.10 8.35 -4.33
N SER A 56 -1.34 8.74 -5.35
CA SER A 56 -0.14 8.03 -5.76
C SER A 56 0.92 7.97 -4.65
N THR A 57 1.14 9.09 -3.96
CA THR A 57 2.12 9.15 -2.86
C THR A 57 1.69 8.27 -1.68
N PHE A 58 0.41 8.33 -1.30
CA PHE A 58 -0.16 7.51 -0.25
C PHE A 58 -0.03 6.01 -0.56
N LEU A 59 -0.41 5.59 -1.77
CA LEU A 59 -0.29 4.20 -2.20
C LEU A 59 1.17 3.74 -2.28
N ALA A 60 2.08 4.60 -2.73
CA ALA A 60 3.51 4.29 -2.78
C ALA A 60 4.09 4.09 -1.37
N GLN A 61 3.71 4.93 -0.40
CA GLN A 61 4.13 4.78 1.00
C GLN A 61 3.60 3.49 1.61
N ILE A 62 2.30 3.22 1.46
CA ILE A 62 1.69 1.95 1.89
C ILE A 62 2.46 0.76 1.32
N ALA A 63 2.78 0.78 0.01
CA ALA A 63 3.50 -0.32 -0.61
C ALA A 63 4.93 -0.45 -0.10
N HIS A 64 5.62 0.67 0.17
CA HIS A 64 7.00 0.63 0.66
C HIS A 64 7.10 0.05 2.07
N GLU A 65 6.32 0.58 3.00
CA GLU A 65 6.42 0.24 4.43
C GLU A 65 5.91 -1.19 4.73
N SER A 66 4.91 -1.65 3.99
CA SER A 66 4.30 -2.98 4.20
C SER A 66 4.88 -4.09 3.31
N GLY A 67 5.88 -3.79 2.48
CA GLY A 67 6.41 -4.71 1.49
C GLY A 67 5.34 -5.15 0.50
N GLU A 68 4.61 -4.20 -0.09
CA GLU A 68 3.49 -4.39 -1.01
C GLU A 68 2.29 -5.12 -0.36
N LEU A 69 1.90 -4.68 0.84
CA LEU A 69 0.80 -5.21 1.65
C LEU A 69 0.99 -6.67 2.10
N ARG A 70 2.23 -7.17 2.08
CA ARG A 70 2.55 -8.54 2.49
C ARG A 70 2.72 -8.67 4.00
N TYR A 71 3.16 -7.61 4.66
CA TYR A 71 3.46 -7.60 6.09
C TYR A 71 2.60 -6.55 6.80
N MET A 72 1.84 -6.98 7.81
CA MET A 72 0.98 -6.13 8.66
C MET A 72 1.51 -6.03 10.09
N THR A 73 2.70 -6.55 10.33
CA THR A 73 3.41 -6.49 11.60
C THR A 73 4.88 -6.34 11.27
N GLU A 74 5.55 -5.46 12.01
CA GLU A 74 6.99 -5.26 11.88
C GLU A 74 7.74 -6.60 12.05
N LEU A 75 8.75 -6.80 11.20
CA LEU A 75 9.59 -7.99 11.23
C LEU A 75 10.73 -7.80 12.23
N GLY A 76 11.01 -8.84 13.03
CA GLY A 76 12.15 -8.88 13.94
C GLY A 76 11.78 -8.90 15.43
N SER A 77 12.77 -8.67 16.29
CA SER A 77 12.60 -8.57 17.74
C SER A 77 12.29 -7.13 18.14
N HIS A 78 11.25 -6.93 18.93
CA HIS A 78 10.78 -5.61 19.35
C HIS A 78 11.24 -5.23 20.75
N THR A 79 12.28 -5.92 21.25
CA THR A 79 12.97 -5.59 22.50
C THR A 79 13.51 -4.16 22.50
N LYS A 80 13.79 -3.58 21.32
CA LYS A 80 14.19 -2.17 21.15
C LYS A 80 13.14 -1.15 21.63
N TYR A 81 11.87 -1.55 21.74
CA TYR A 81 10.79 -0.69 22.22
C TYR A 81 10.49 -0.87 23.72
N GLU A 82 11.01 -1.92 24.35
CA GLU A 82 10.71 -2.24 25.73
C GLU A 82 11.22 -1.15 26.68
N GLY A 83 10.36 -0.64 27.57
CA GLY A 83 10.72 0.40 28.53
C GLY A 83 10.99 1.79 27.94
N ARG A 84 10.72 2.01 26.64
CA ARG A 84 10.85 3.32 25.99
C ARG A 84 9.76 4.28 26.47
N LYS A 85 10.09 5.07 27.48
CA LYS A 85 9.18 6.07 28.10
C LYS A 85 8.71 7.15 27.14
N ASP A 86 9.55 7.55 26.19
CA ASP A 86 9.22 8.53 25.15
C ASP A 86 8.19 7.99 24.14
N LEU A 87 8.08 6.66 24.01
CA LEU A 87 7.02 5.99 23.25
C LEU A 87 5.81 5.58 24.12
N GLY A 88 5.86 5.85 25.43
CA GLY A 88 4.81 5.45 26.38
C GLY A 88 4.90 4.00 26.89
N ASN A 89 5.93 3.24 26.49
CA ASN A 89 6.14 1.86 26.93
C ASN A 89 6.72 1.86 28.35
N THR A 90 5.86 1.65 29.34
CA THR A 90 6.19 1.83 30.77
C THR A 90 5.95 0.59 31.61
N GLN A 91 5.22 -0.38 31.06
CA GLN A 91 4.94 -1.67 31.69
C GLN A 91 5.73 -2.78 30.99
N LYS A 92 6.05 -3.83 31.75
CA LYS A 92 6.75 -4.99 31.22
C LYS A 92 5.93 -5.65 30.10
N GLY A 93 6.55 -5.81 28.93
CA GLY A 93 5.96 -6.41 27.73
C GLY A 93 5.36 -5.40 26.76
N ASP A 94 5.40 -4.10 27.09
CA ASP A 94 4.88 -3.05 26.21
C ASP A 94 5.60 -2.98 24.87
N GLY A 95 6.90 -3.29 24.80
CA GLY A 95 7.66 -3.23 23.56
C GLY A 95 7.14 -4.21 22.50
N GLU A 96 6.83 -5.44 22.90
CA GLU A 96 6.23 -6.44 22.00
C GLU A 96 4.73 -6.17 21.78
N ARG A 97 4.04 -5.71 22.82
CA ARG A 97 2.61 -5.37 22.73
C ARG A 97 2.36 -4.24 21.73
N PHE A 98 3.18 -3.19 21.73
CA PHE A 98 3.00 -1.98 20.93
C PHE A 98 3.97 -1.84 19.75
N LYS A 99 4.52 -2.96 19.27
CA LYS A 99 5.29 -3.00 18.01
C LYS A 99 4.49 -2.49 16.80
N GLY A 100 5.23 -2.10 15.74
CA GLY A 100 4.66 -1.61 14.50
C GLY A 100 3.66 -2.58 13.86
N ARG A 101 2.52 -2.05 13.40
CA ARG A 101 1.41 -2.80 12.81
C ARG A 101 0.72 -1.98 11.72
N GLY A 102 0.10 -2.70 10.80
CA GLY A 102 -0.58 -2.10 9.67
C GLY A 102 0.38 -1.76 8.54
N PRO A 103 -0.10 -1.02 7.52
CA PRO A 103 0.64 -0.78 6.30
C PRO A 103 1.56 0.45 6.34
N ILE A 104 1.66 1.16 7.47
CA ILE A 104 2.46 2.37 7.71
C ILE A 104 2.87 2.44 9.18
#